data_AF-A0A9P8P2Q6-F1
#
_entry.id   AF-A0A9P8P2Q6-F1
#
_cell.length_a   1.000
_cell.length_b   1.000
_cell.length_c   1.000
_cell.angle_alpha   90.00
_cell.angle_beta   90.00
_cell.angle_gamma   90.00
#
_symmetry.space_group_name_H-M   'P 1'
#
loop_
_entity.id
_entity.type
_entity.pdbx_description
1 polymer ?
#
loop_
_entity_poly.entity_id
_entity_poly.type
_entity_poly.pdbx_seq_one_letter_code
_entity_poly.pdbx_strand_id
1 'polypeptide(L)'
;MEAPLISTFGARLEQFPSSTEDYGRIRHRVTNRLAKLRKALKIQTKDTKNYKDKEKISTISAENYEMDTRFGDVLLYLTERDLVYLEELTYGQVEFSRSTKKLVISKLKKARQSIKHLLSLLENEKDDLKLLEVYILACYIEGRLAFNRSKWTEASYSLSVGRCALQYLASLQSSDLYTQIIEGYIDSELKICALKLEDDRNPDLLQFSKTYASKNTVPYLSKAIDIVKSKDEDFLNPISKTTLVDSVQWYEFSAPVGDLDLARAITKAQQEEKSVVESDPASFDKSFLLWTDASNSHKSSLKTGIDSYDEDNQDKYVIMTYIDYHQLLLRIRRNISLLKKVDVKLEKSKSSSKTSFLENAKESLKLYDDVISSFKELKELSGVAHNESLYSSLTSLQDYFIALKTYKIAKAYLISNKYTESLALLNNVVEVTQEIKPLEEEFEGGIPSNSDLDAFKAESKTALTQVHVLGVYSSKQTKNSVSSDYLIDNVDQFPELSNEHILTKIADLSAGLKPVGVKPVLFDVAFNYIDYNSTTSGNAGESDQKKAGFFGLFGR
;
A
#
# COMPACT_ATOMS: atom_id res chain seq x y z
N MET A 1 -4.18 -14.63 -40.37
CA MET A 1 -4.60 -14.74 -38.97
C MET A 1 -3.41 -15.00 -38.06
N GLU A 2 -2.97 -13.99 -37.32
CA GLU A 2 -1.84 -14.11 -36.36
C GLU A 2 -2.32 -14.04 -34.90
N ALA A 3 -3.18 -13.07 -34.54
CA ALA A 3 -3.74 -12.95 -33.19
C ALA A 3 -5.26 -12.69 -33.21
N PRO A 4 -6.09 -13.75 -33.15
CA PRO A 4 -7.55 -13.64 -33.19
C PRO A 4 -8.17 -12.69 -32.15
N LEU A 5 -7.80 -12.79 -30.87
CA LEU A 5 -8.41 -11.98 -29.80
C LEU A 5 -7.95 -10.51 -29.85
N ILE A 6 -6.66 -10.27 -30.10
CA ILE A 6 -6.12 -8.91 -30.25
C ILE A 6 -6.79 -8.21 -31.44
N SER A 7 -6.93 -8.91 -32.58
CA SER A 7 -7.51 -8.33 -33.78
C SER A 7 -9.03 -8.09 -33.72
N THR A 8 -9.70 -8.64 -32.71
CA THR A 8 -11.14 -8.51 -32.47
C THR A 8 -11.40 -7.66 -31.23
N PHE A 9 -11.40 -8.26 -30.04
CA PHE A 9 -11.62 -7.56 -28.77
C PHE A 9 -10.56 -6.50 -28.48
N GLY A 10 -9.28 -6.75 -28.78
CA GLY A 10 -8.22 -5.74 -28.57
C GLY A 10 -8.47 -4.47 -29.38
N ALA A 11 -8.65 -4.61 -30.69
CA ALA A 11 -8.97 -3.50 -31.58
C ALA A 11 -10.28 -2.78 -31.21
N ARG A 12 -11.23 -3.47 -30.56
CA ARG A 12 -12.49 -2.90 -30.05
C ARG A 12 -12.25 -2.09 -28.78
N LEU A 13 -11.53 -2.65 -27.80
CA LEU A 13 -11.25 -2.03 -26.51
C LEU A 13 -10.33 -0.81 -26.65
N GLU A 14 -9.36 -0.83 -27.57
CA GLU A 14 -8.50 0.31 -27.91
C GLU A 14 -9.28 1.57 -28.35
N GLN A 15 -10.50 1.39 -28.85
CA GLN A 15 -11.34 2.50 -29.33
C GLN A 15 -12.25 3.08 -28.25
N PHE A 16 -12.24 2.51 -27.03
CA PHE A 16 -13.01 2.94 -25.86
C PHE A 16 -14.47 3.32 -26.19
N PRO A 17 -15.27 2.42 -26.78
CA PRO A 17 -16.62 2.75 -27.20
C PRO A 17 -17.50 3.09 -26.01
N SER A 18 -17.98 4.34 -25.95
CA SER A 18 -18.83 4.85 -24.87
C SER A 18 -20.27 5.13 -25.31
N SER A 19 -20.60 4.91 -26.58
CA SER A 19 -21.93 5.16 -27.13
C SER A 19 -22.33 4.13 -28.19
N THR A 20 -23.63 3.99 -28.44
CA THR A 20 -24.17 3.16 -29.54
C THR A 20 -23.61 3.59 -30.90
N GLU A 21 -23.39 4.89 -31.12
CA GLU A 21 -22.82 5.39 -32.36
C GLU A 21 -21.37 4.93 -32.57
N ASP A 22 -20.59 4.82 -31.50
CA ASP A 22 -19.21 4.34 -31.56
C ASP A 22 -19.15 2.86 -31.97
N TYR A 23 -20.05 2.02 -31.43
CA TYR A 23 -20.21 0.65 -31.91
C TYR A 23 -20.63 0.60 -33.39
N GLY A 24 -21.50 1.50 -33.83
CA GLY A 24 -21.84 1.66 -35.25
C GLY A 24 -20.64 2.02 -36.13
N ARG A 25 -19.74 2.90 -35.67
CA ARG A 25 -18.49 3.26 -36.35
C ARG A 25 -17.52 2.08 -36.40
N ILE A 26 -17.36 1.34 -35.30
CA ILE A 26 -16.56 0.10 -35.25
C ILE A 26 -17.10 -0.90 -36.28
N ARG A 27 -18.42 -1.13 -36.29
CA ARG A 27 -19.08 -2.04 -37.24
C ARG A 27 -18.81 -1.64 -38.69
N HIS A 28 -18.86 -0.33 -38.99
CA HIS A 28 -18.55 0.19 -40.32
C HIS A 28 -17.09 -0.06 -40.71
N ARG A 29 -16.13 0.16 -39.81
CA ARG A 29 -14.70 -0.13 -40.03
C ARG A 29 -14.46 -1.61 -40.31
N VAL A 30 -15.03 -2.51 -39.51
CA VAL A 30 -14.92 -3.97 -39.72
C VAL A 30 -15.53 -4.37 -41.06
N THR A 31 -16.66 -3.76 -41.44
CA THR A 31 -17.30 -4.00 -42.75
C THR A 31 -16.41 -3.55 -43.92
N ASN A 32 -15.75 -2.40 -43.80
CA ASN A 32 -14.81 -1.91 -44.81
C ASN A 32 -13.56 -2.79 -44.89
N ARG A 33 -13.05 -3.28 -43.75
CA ARG A 33 -11.94 -4.24 -43.69
C ARG A 33 -12.32 -5.55 -44.38
N LEU A 34 -13.50 -6.09 -44.11
CA LEU A 34 -14.06 -7.26 -44.80
C LEU A 34 -14.15 -7.05 -46.32
N ALA A 35 -14.63 -5.88 -46.77
CA ALA A 35 -14.72 -5.58 -48.20
C ALA A 35 -13.33 -5.57 -48.88
N LYS A 36 -12.33 -4.96 -48.21
CA LYS A 36 -10.94 -4.95 -48.70
C LYS A 36 -10.35 -6.36 -48.75
N LEU A 37 -10.56 -7.18 -47.71
CA LEU A 37 -10.09 -8.57 -47.67
C LEU A 37 -10.73 -9.42 -48.77
N ARG A 38 -12.05 -9.29 -48.96
CA ARG A 38 -12.75 -10.01 -50.04
C ARG A 38 -12.24 -9.64 -51.44
N LYS A 39 -11.86 -8.38 -51.64
CA LYS A 39 -11.25 -7.92 -52.89
C LYS A 39 -9.83 -8.47 -53.06
N ALA A 40 -9.02 -8.44 -52.00
CA ALA A 40 -7.65 -8.97 -52.01
C ALA A 40 -7.61 -10.47 -52.32
N LEU A 41 -8.51 -11.24 -51.71
CA LEU A 41 -8.62 -12.70 -51.90
C LEU A 41 -9.47 -13.11 -53.11
N LYS A 42 -9.97 -12.13 -53.89
CA LYS A 42 -10.81 -12.36 -55.09
C LYS A 42 -12.06 -13.22 -54.84
N ILE A 43 -12.60 -13.16 -53.61
CA ILE A 43 -13.84 -13.83 -53.19
C ILE A 43 -15.07 -12.91 -53.22
N GLN A 44 -14.93 -11.69 -53.77
CA GLN A 44 -16.04 -10.75 -53.90
C GLN A 44 -17.10 -11.27 -54.89
N THR A 45 -18.34 -11.38 -54.40
CA THR A 45 -19.53 -11.65 -55.20
C THR A 45 -20.07 -10.35 -55.81
N LYS A 46 -19.99 -10.21 -57.13
CA LYS A 46 -20.56 -9.05 -57.85
C LYS A 46 -22.02 -9.25 -58.25
N ASP A 47 -22.43 -10.50 -58.42
CA ASP A 47 -23.81 -10.85 -58.77
C ASP A 47 -24.69 -10.90 -57.51
N THR A 48 -25.49 -9.85 -57.32
CA THR A 48 -26.41 -9.73 -56.18
C THR A 48 -27.73 -10.45 -56.41
N LYS A 49 -28.09 -10.82 -57.65
CA LYS A 49 -29.36 -11.50 -57.96
C LYS A 49 -29.29 -12.98 -57.59
N ASN A 50 -28.18 -13.65 -57.92
CA ASN A 50 -27.93 -15.06 -57.59
C ASN A 50 -26.83 -15.20 -56.53
N TYR A 51 -26.91 -14.41 -55.46
CA TYR A 51 -25.86 -14.32 -54.46
C TYR A 51 -25.60 -15.66 -53.75
N LYS A 52 -26.66 -16.41 -53.40
CA LYS A 52 -26.54 -17.69 -52.67
C LYS A 52 -25.77 -18.76 -53.44
N ASP A 53 -25.93 -18.80 -54.77
CA ASP A 53 -25.27 -19.82 -55.59
C ASP A 53 -23.84 -19.44 -55.95
N LYS A 54 -23.52 -18.13 -55.89
CA LYS A 54 -22.23 -17.57 -56.31
C LYS A 54 -21.34 -17.15 -55.16
N GLU A 55 -21.80 -17.25 -53.91
CA GLU A 55 -21.00 -16.91 -52.75
C GLU A 55 -19.84 -17.90 -52.56
N LYS A 56 -18.64 -17.35 -52.41
CA LYS A 56 -17.41 -18.12 -52.23
C LYS A 56 -16.98 -18.25 -50.77
N ILE A 57 -17.77 -17.69 -49.85
CA ILE A 57 -17.43 -17.65 -48.41
C ILE A 57 -17.79 -18.97 -47.75
N SER A 58 -18.95 -19.56 -48.09
CA SER A 58 -19.37 -20.87 -47.58
C SER A 58 -18.54 -22.03 -48.11
N THR A 59 -17.85 -21.84 -49.24
CA THR A 59 -16.99 -22.84 -49.90
C THR A 59 -15.51 -22.72 -49.54
N ILE A 60 -15.13 -21.86 -48.59
CA ILE A 60 -13.76 -21.81 -48.08
C ILE A 60 -13.43 -23.16 -47.44
N SER A 61 -12.50 -23.89 -48.07
CA SER A 61 -11.92 -25.16 -47.58
C SER A 61 -10.63 -24.94 -46.79
N ALA A 62 -10.18 -25.98 -46.06
CA ALA A 62 -8.91 -25.98 -45.33
C ALA A 62 -7.70 -25.73 -46.24
N GLU A 63 -7.72 -26.23 -47.48
CA GLU A 63 -6.67 -25.99 -48.48
C GLU A 63 -6.46 -24.50 -48.77
N ASN A 64 -7.55 -23.71 -48.85
CA ASN A 64 -7.43 -22.26 -49.06
C ASN A 64 -6.76 -21.58 -47.85
N TYR A 65 -7.04 -22.07 -46.65
CA TYR A 65 -6.46 -21.54 -45.43
C TYR A 65 -4.94 -21.83 -45.34
N GLU A 66 -4.52 -23.03 -45.74
CA GLU A 66 -3.09 -23.38 -45.86
C GLU A 66 -2.36 -22.52 -46.91
N MET A 67 -3.04 -22.14 -47.99
CA MET A 67 -2.48 -21.23 -49.00
C MET A 67 -2.33 -19.79 -48.49
N ASP A 68 -3.35 -19.26 -47.80
CA ASP A 68 -3.34 -17.90 -47.26
C ASP A 68 -4.16 -17.80 -45.97
N THR A 69 -3.48 -17.51 -44.85
CA THR A 69 -4.13 -17.40 -43.54
C THR A 69 -5.18 -16.28 -43.46
N ARG A 70 -5.21 -15.36 -44.44
CA ARG A 70 -6.22 -14.30 -44.56
C ARG A 70 -7.61 -14.84 -44.89
N PHE A 71 -7.75 -16.06 -45.42
CA PHE A 71 -9.07 -16.69 -45.58
C PHE A 71 -9.75 -16.92 -44.23
N GLY A 72 -8.98 -17.26 -43.20
CA GLY A 72 -9.49 -17.35 -41.83
C GLY A 72 -9.89 -15.98 -41.28
N ASP A 73 -9.12 -14.92 -41.58
CA ASP A 73 -9.44 -13.55 -41.14
C ASP A 73 -10.79 -13.07 -41.69
N VAL A 74 -11.23 -13.55 -42.85
CA VAL A 74 -12.56 -13.24 -43.39
C VAL A 74 -13.67 -13.78 -42.47
N LEU A 75 -13.56 -15.03 -42.01
CA LEU A 75 -14.54 -15.62 -41.10
C LEU A 75 -14.49 -14.97 -39.72
N LEU A 76 -13.29 -14.65 -39.23
CA LEU A 76 -13.09 -13.95 -37.97
C LEU A 76 -13.71 -12.54 -37.97
N TYR A 77 -13.51 -11.75 -39.04
CA TYR A 77 -14.14 -10.43 -39.11
C TYR A 77 -15.64 -10.50 -39.38
N LEU A 78 -16.15 -11.60 -39.96
CA LEU A 78 -17.59 -11.84 -40.05
C LEU A 78 -18.20 -12.08 -38.68
N THR A 79 -17.53 -12.88 -37.84
CA THR A 79 -17.95 -13.07 -36.44
C THR A 79 -17.89 -11.75 -35.68
N GLU A 80 -16.80 -10.99 -35.81
CA GLU A 80 -16.61 -9.73 -35.08
C GLU A 80 -17.63 -8.68 -35.49
N ARG A 81 -17.93 -8.53 -36.79
CA ARG A 81 -18.95 -7.59 -37.26
C ARG A 81 -20.32 -7.91 -36.66
N ASP A 82 -20.67 -9.19 -36.58
CA ASP A 82 -21.95 -9.62 -36.01
C ASP A 82 -21.96 -9.43 -34.48
N LEU A 83 -20.84 -9.66 -33.78
CA LEU A 83 -20.68 -9.36 -32.33
C LEU A 83 -20.76 -7.86 -32.02
N VAL A 84 -20.05 -7.01 -32.75
CA VAL A 84 -20.12 -5.55 -32.58
C VAL A 84 -21.54 -5.04 -32.82
N TYR A 85 -22.25 -5.63 -33.76
CA TYR A 85 -23.65 -5.27 -33.97
C TYR A 85 -24.55 -5.70 -32.79
N LEU A 86 -24.22 -6.79 -32.09
CA LEU A 86 -24.90 -7.12 -30.84
C LEU A 86 -24.67 -6.04 -29.81
N GLU A 87 -23.42 -5.61 -29.61
CA GLU A 87 -23.10 -4.55 -28.65
C GLU A 87 -23.80 -3.24 -29.00
N GLU A 88 -23.85 -2.84 -30.28
CA GLU A 88 -24.63 -1.68 -30.74
C GLU A 88 -26.12 -1.79 -30.35
N LEU A 89 -26.70 -2.98 -30.44
CA LEU A 89 -28.11 -3.21 -30.10
C LEU A 89 -28.35 -3.27 -28.59
N THR A 90 -27.37 -3.73 -27.80
CA THR A 90 -27.53 -3.96 -26.36
C THR A 90 -27.00 -2.84 -25.49
N TYR A 91 -26.14 -1.97 -26.02
CA TYR A 91 -25.49 -0.91 -25.26
C TYR A 91 -26.52 0.04 -24.63
N GLY A 92 -26.44 0.22 -23.31
CA GLY A 92 -27.32 1.10 -22.55
C GLY A 92 -28.78 0.64 -22.45
N GLN A 93 -29.13 -0.56 -22.91
CA GLN A 93 -30.51 -1.07 -22.84
C GLN A 93 -30.69 -2.02 -21.65
N VAL A 94 -31.58 -1.66 -20.73
CA VAL A 94 -31.97 -2.51 -19.58
C VAL A 94 -32.99 -3.56 -20.00
N GLU A 95 -33.94 -3.20 -20.87
CA GLU A 95 -34.95 -4.13 -21.41
C GLU A 95 -35.04 -4.04 -22.94
N PHE A 96 -35.12 -5.22 -23.56
CA PHE A 96 -35.21 -5.35 -25.01
C PHE A 96 -36.67 -5.56 -25.46
N SER A 97 -37.06 -4.85 -26.53
CA SER A 97 -38.24 -5.19 -27.31
C SER A 97 -38.19 -6.65 -27.82
N ARG A 98 -39.34 -7.29 -28.06
CA ARG A 98 -39.38 -8.66 -28.60
C ARG A 98 -38.70 -8.77 -29.97
N SER A 99 -38.76 -7.72 -30.80
CA SER A 99 -38.10 -7.69 -32.12
C SER A 99 -36.58 -7.61 -31.99
N THR A 100 -36.05 -6.78 -31.08
CA THR A 100 -34.61 -6.69 -30.81
C THR A 100 -34.06 -7.99 -30.22
N LYS A 101 -34.77 -8.65 -29.29
CA LYS A 101 -34.39 -9.99 -28.79
C LYS A 101 -34.27 -11.02 -29.92
N LYS A 102 -35.24 -11.04 -30.85
CA LYS A 102 -35.19 -11.93 -32.02
C LYS A 102 -33.99 -11.62 -32.93
N LEU A 103 -33.67 -10.33 -33.10
CA LEU A 103 -32.53 -9.89 -33.90
C LEU A 103 -31.20 -10.31 -33.25
N VAL A 104 -31.04 -10.10 -31.94
CA VAL A 104 -29.87 -10.54 -31.15
C VAL A 104 -29.64 -12.05 -31.33
N ILE A 105 -30.66 -12.88 -31.12
CA ILE A 105 -30.57 -14.32 -31.32
C ILE A 105 -30.20 -14.68 -32.76
N SER A 106 -30.75 -13.95 -33.75
CA SER A 106 -30.43 -14.17 -35.17
C SER A 106 -28.96 -13.87 -35.49
N LYS A 107 -28.41 -12.79 -34.92
CA LYS A 107 -27.01 -12.41 -35.10
C LYS A 107 -26.06 -13.37 -34.40
N LEU A 108 -26.36 -13.79 -33.17
CA LEU A 108 -25.59 -14.83 -32.47
C LEU A 108 -25.57 -16.16 -33.24
N LYS A 109 -26.69 -16.56 -33.85
CA LYS A 109 -26.73 -17.76 -34.72
C LYS A 109 -25.80 -17.63 -35.94
N LYS A 110 -25.73 -16.45 -36.57
CA LYS A 110 -24.84 -16.19 -37.71
C LYS A 110 -23.37 -16.17 -37.31
N ALA A 111 -23.05 -15.52 -36.18
CA ALA A 111 -21.72 -15.56 -35.60
C ALA A 111 -21.30 -17.01 -35.30
N ARG A 112 -22.21 -17.81 -34.71
CA ARG A 112 -21.96 -19.23 -34.45
C ARG A 112 -21.70 -20.06 -35.71
N GLN A 113 -22.44 -19.81 -36.80
CA GLN A 113 -22.17 -20.50 -38.07
C GLN A 113 -20.77 -20.16 -38.61
N SER A 114 -20.41 -18.89 -38.55
CA SER A 114 -19.12 -18.40 -39.05
C SER A 114 -17.95 -18.92 -38.20
N ILE A 115 -18.07 -18.95 -36.87
CA ILE A 115 -17.02 -19.46 -35.98
C ILE A 115 -16.86 -20.98 -36.09
N LYS A 116 -17.96 -21.73 -36.26
CA LYS A 116 -17.89 -23.18 -36.48
C LYS A 116 -17.23 -23.52 -37.80
N HIS A 117 -17.51 -22.74 -38.84
CA HIS A 117 -16.81 -22.86 -40.11
C HIS A 117 -15.31 -22.57 -39.92
N LEU A 118 -14.96 -21.51 -39.17
CA LEU A 118 -13.56 -21.21 -38.88
C LEU A 118 -12.86 -22.35 -38.10
N LEU A 119 -13.52 -22.93 -37.09
CA LEU A 119 -12.98 -24.06 -36.35
C LEU A 119 -12.75 -25.29 -37.24
N SER A 120 -13.64 -25.56 -38.20
CA SER A 120 -13.44 -26.65 -39.18
C SER A 120 -12.25 -26.42 -40.12
N LEU A 121 -11.84 -25.16 -40.34
CA LEU A 121 -10.63 -24.84 -41.10
C LEU A 121 -9.33 -25.04 -40.30
N LEU A 122 -9.43 -24.92 -38.97
CA LEU A 122 -8.30 -24.92 -38.06
C LEU A 122 -8.00 -26.30 -37.44
N GLU A 123 -8.68 -27.37 -37.89
CA GLU A 123 -8.49 -28.72 -37.32
C GLU A 123 -7.05 -29.24 -37.42
N ASN A 124 -6.29 -28.77 -38.42
CA ASN A 124 -4.89 -29.15 -38.66
C ASN A 124 -3.87 -28.08 -38.20
N GLU A 125 -4.32 -27.00 -37.54
CA GLU A 125 -3.43 -25.93 -37.13
C GLU A 125 -2.50 -26.41 -36.00
N LYS A 126 -1.19 -26.13 -36.14
CA LYS A 126 -0.17 -26.56 -35.17
C LYS A 126 -0.01 -25.63 -33.97
N ASP A 127 -0.55 -24.42 -34.05
CA ASP A 127 -0.43 -23.41 -33.00
C ASP A 127 -1.60 -23.53 -32.00
N ASP A 128 -1.34 -24.21 -30.89
CA ASP A 128 -2.28 -24.42 -29.79
C ASP A 128 -2.84 -23.11 -29.22
N LEU A 129 -2.02 -22.04 -29.17
CA LEU A 129 -2.43 -20.78 -28.55
C LEU A 129 -3.42 -20.04 -29.44
N LYS A 130 -3.11 -19.94 -30.73
CA LYS A 130 -4.02 -19.35 -31.72
C LYS A 130 -5.35 -20.11 -31.81
N LEU A 131 -5.29 -21.43 -31.74
CA LEU A 131 -6.47 -22.27 -31.73
C LEU A 131 -7.29 -22.03 -30.44
N LEU A 132 -6.63 -21.92 -29.28
CA LEU A 132 -7.28 -21.55 -28.01
C LEU A 132 -7.98 -20.19 -28.08
N GLU A 133 -7.37 -19.17 -28.71
CA GLU A 133 -7.99 -17.86 -28.92
C GLU A 133 -9.30 -17.92 -29.73
N VAL A 134 -9.33 -18.75 -30.77
CA VAL A 134 -10.55 -18.97 -31.58
C VAL A 134 -11.61 -19.74 -30.78
N TYR A 135 -11.19 -20.71 -29.95
CA TYR A 135 -12.10 -21.41 -29.04
C TYR A 135 -12.71 -20.49 -27.99
N ILE A 136 -11.95 -19.51 -27.47
CA ILE A 136 -12.48 -18.50 -26.54
C ILE A 136 -13.60 -17.68 -27.20
N LEU A 137 -13.42 -17.25 -28.45
CA LEU A 137 -14.47 -16.58 -29.23
C LEU A 137 -15.70 -17.47 -29.43
N ALA A 138 -15.50 -18.76 -29.71
CA ALA A 138 -16.59 -19.72 -29.84
C ALA A 138 -17.34 -19.93 -28.52
N CYS A 139 -16.62 -20.04 -27.40
CA CYS A 139 -17.16 -20.14 -26.04
C CYS A 139 -18.04 -18.93 -25.72
N TYR A 140 -17.55 -17.72 -25.99
CA TYR A 140 -18.31 -16.49 -25.77
C TYR A 140 -19.60 -16.43 -26.60
N ILE A 141 -19.54 -16.79 -27.89
CA ILE A 141 -20.71 -16.78 -28.78
C ILE A 141 -21.76 -17.81 -28.34
N GLU A 142 -21.36 -19.04 -28.01
CA GLU A 142 -22.31 -20.06 -27.52
C GLU A 142 -22.87 -19.71 -26.15
N GLY A 143 -22.05 -19.18 -25.25
CA GLY A 143 -22.45 -18.71 -23.92
C GLY A 143 -23.53 -17.67 -24.00
N ARG A 144 -23.28 -16.59 -24.76
CA ARG A 144 -24.24 -15.50 -24.94
C ARG A 144 -25.50 -15.96 -25.67
N LEU A 145 -25.39 -16.92 -26.60
CA LEU A 145 -26.54 -17.52 -27.28
C LEU A 145 -27.40 -18.36 -26.33
N ALA A 146 -26.79 -19.17 -25.48
CA ALA A 146 -27.48 -19.98 -24.48
C ALA A 146 -28.11 -19.11 -23.39
N PHE A 147 -27.39 -18.07 -22.94
CA PHE A 147 -27.86 -17.06 -21.99
C PHE A 147 -29.14 -16.37 -22.49
N ASN A 148 -29.13 -15.85 -23.72
CA ASN A 148 -30.30 -15.21 -24.33
C ASN A 148 -31.49 -16.16 -24.57
N ARG A 149 -31.28 -17.47 -24.48
CA ARG A 149 -32.31 -18.51 -24.57
C ARG A 149 -32.73 -19.05 -23.20
N SER A 150 -32.21 -18.49 -22.12
CA SER A 150 -32.42 -18.97 -20.75
C SER A 150 -31.98 -20.41 -20.53
N LYS A 151 -31.01 -20.89 -21.32
CA LYS A 151 -30.40 -22.21 -21.15
C LYS A 151 -29.17 -22.09 -20.26
N TRP A 152 -29.41 -21.99 -18.96
CA TRP A 152 -28.37 -21.65 -17.97
C TRP A 152 -27.25 -22.68 -17.89
N THR A 153 -27.53 -23.98 -18.02
CA THR A 153 -26.51 -25.04 -17.96
C THR A 153 -25.52 -24.97 -19.14
N GLU A 154 -26.03 -24.83 -20.36
CA GLU A 154 -25.22 -24.65 -21.58
C GLU A 154 -24.41 -23.33 -21.51
N ALA A 155 -25.03 -22.26 -20.98
CA ALA A 155 -24.39 -20.95 -20.83
C ALA A 155 -23.25 -20.99 -19.81
N SER A 156 -23.49 -21.53 -18.61
CA SER A 156 -22.48 -21.67 -17.56
C SER A 156 -21.27 -22.45 -18.03
N TYR A 157 -21.49 -23.58 -18.72
CA TYR A 157 -20.39 -24.39 -19.26
C TYR A 157 -19.56 -23.63 -20.30
N SER A 158 -20.21 -23.03 -21.30
CA SER A 158 -19.48 -22.37 -22.38
C SER A 158 -18.74 -21.13 -21.90
N LEU A 159 -19.36 -20.32 -21.04
CA LEU A 159 -18.70 -19.17 -20.41
C LEU A 159 -17.61 -19.59 -19.44
N SER A 160 -17.78 -20.69 -18.69
CA SER A 160 -16.75 -21.18 -17.77
C SER A 160 -15.51 -21.68 -18.50
N VAL A 161 -15.68 -22.41 -19.60
CA VAL A 161 -14.57 -22.85 -20.46
C VAL A 161 -13.83 -21.64 -21.04
N GLY A 162 -14.57 -20.64 -21.52
CA GLY A 162 -13.98 -19.37 -21.99
C GLY A 162 -13.19 -18.64 -20.90
N ARG A 163 -13.73 -18.56 -19.68
CA ARG A 163 -13.06 -17.95 -18.52
C ARG A 163 -11.77 -18.68 -18.15
N CYS A 164 -11.79 -20.00 -18.02
CA CYS A 164 -10.59 -20.78 -17.69
C CYS A 164 -9.52 -20.66 -18.78
N ALA A 165 -9.90 -20.70 -20.06
CA ALA A 165 -8.96 -20.53 -21.16
C ALA A 165 -8.33 -19.12 -21.19
N LEU A 166 -9.11 -18.07 -20.91
CA LEU A 166 -8.59 -16.70 -20.80
C LEU A 166 -7.69 -16.50 -19.59
N GLN A 167 -8.01 -17.11 -18.44
CA GLN A 167 -7.15 -17.06 -17.26
C GLN A 167 -5.81 -17.76 -17.52
N TYR A 168 -5.82 -18.87 -18.26
CA TYR A 168 -4.60 -19.55 -18.68
C TYR A 168 -3.77 -18.69 -19.66
N LEU A 169 -4.41 -18.00 -20.63
CA LEU A 169 -3.69 -17.06 -21.49
C LEU A 169 -3.11 -15.88 -20.69
N ALA A 170 -3.83 -15.38 -19.69
CA ALA A 170 -3.37 -14.29 -18.83
C ALA A 170 -2.17 -14.69 -17.95
N SER A 171 -2.04 -15.96 -17.56
CA SER A 171 -0.87 -16.44 -16.81
C SER A 171 0.38 -16.59 -17.70
N LEU A 172 0.20 -16.92 -18.98
CA LEU A 172 1.28 -17.02 -19.95
C LEU A 172 1.75 -15.65 -20.47
N GLN A 173 0.79 -14.78 -20.77
CA GLN A 173 1.01 -13.46 -21.31
C GLN A 173 0.37 -12.45 -20.35
N SER A 174 1.20 -11.69 -19.64
CA SER A 174 0.78 -10.58 -18.79
C SER A 174 0.24 -9.43 -19.64
N SER A 175 -0.96 -9.62 -20.19
CA SER A 175 -1.71 -8.67 -21.00
C SER A 175 -3.01 -8.33 -20.30
N ASP A 176 -3.20 -7.03 -20.03
CA ASP A 176 -4.45 -6.49 -19.46
C ASP A 176 -5.67 -6.75 -20.35
N LEU A 177 -5.47 -7.13 -21.62
CA LEU A 177 -6.55 -7.49 -22.53
C LEU A 177 -7.39 -8.65 -21.99
N TYR A 178 -6.74 -9.72 -21.53
CA TYR A 178 -7.45 -10.94 -21.15
C TYR A 178 -8.26 -10.75 -19.88
N THR A 179 -7.74 -9.99 -18.91
CA THR A 179 -8.45 -9.60 -17.69
C THR A 179 -9.62 -8.68 -18.00
N GLN A 180 -9.44 -7.69 -18.90
CA GLN A 180 -10.54 -6.82 -19.36
C GLN A 180 -11.66 -7.61 -20.07
N ILE A 181 -11.31 -8.61 -20.90
CA ILE A 181 -12.32 -9.45 -21.58
C ILE A 181 -13.11 -10.25 -20.54
N ILE A 182 -12.41 -10.83 -19.57
CA ILE A 182 -13.00 -11.59 -18.47
C ILE A 182 -14.02 -10.73 -17.71
N GLU A 183 -13.59 -9.58 -17.19
CA GLU A 183 -14.40 -8.72 -16.33
C GLU A 183 -15.55 -8.07 -17.10
N GLY A 184 -15.30 -7.62 -18.33
CA GLY A 184 -16.26 -6.86 -19.13
C GLY A 184 -17.32 -7.70 -19.85
N TYR A 185 -16.97 -8.90 -20.31
CA TYR A 185 -17.85 -9.69 -21.19
C TYR A 185 -18.33 -11.02 -20.61
N ILE A 186 -17.57 -11.64 -19.69
CA ILE A 186 -17.87 -12.99 -19.21
C ILE A 186 -18.44 -12.96 -17.78
N ASP A 187 -17.83 -12.20 -16.88
CA ASP A 187 -18.12 -12.30 -15.45
C ASP A 187 -19.53 -11.83 -15.09
N SER A 188 -20.03 -10.78 -15.73
CA SER A 188 -21.41 -10.33 -15.52
C SER A 188 -22.44 -11.41 -15.88
N GLU A 189 -22.25 -12.11 -17.01
CA GLU A 189 -23.16 -13.18 -17.45
C GLU A 189 -23.03 -14.43 -16.57
N LEU A 190 -21.81 -14.78 -16.16
CA LEU A 190 -21.57 -15.91 -15.24
C LEU A 190 -22.19 -15.69 -13.86
N LYS A 191 -22.10 -14.48 -13.29
CA LYS A 191 -22.75 -14.15 -12.00
C LYS A 191 -24.25 -14.42 -12.06
N ILE A 192 -24.90 -13.99 -13.15
CA ILE A 192 -26.33 -14.24 -13.36
C ILE A 192 -26.61 -15.74 -13.51
N CYS A 193 -25.75 -16.48 -14.23
CA CYS A 193 -25.92 -17.92 -14.38
C CYS A 193 -25.78 -18.68 -13.05
N ALA A 194 -24.81 -18.30 -12.23
CA ALA A 194 -24.62 -18.86 -10.89
C ALA A 194 -25.81 -18.56 -9.97
N LEU A 195 -26.31 -17.32 -9.98
CA LEU A 195 -27.54 -16.95 -9.26
C LEU A 195 -28.75 -17.80 -9.70
N LYS A 196 -28.83 -18.21 -10.98
CA LYS A 196 -29.95 -19.02 -11.49
C LYS A 196 -29.82 -20.51 -11.25
N LEU A 197 -28.61 -21.03 -11.04
CA LEU A 197 -28.35 -22.46 -10.88
C LEU A 197 -28.14 -22.87 -9.42
N GLU A 198 -27.47 -22.02 -8.64
CA GLU A 198 -27.03 -22.32 -7.27
C GLU A 198 -27.69 -21.39 -6.25
N ASP A 199 -28.54 -20.44 -6.69
CA ASP A 199 -29.15 -19.37 -5.87
C ASP A 199 -28.13 -18.55 -5.05
N ASP A 200 -26.86 -18.60 -5.45
CA ASP A 200 -25.76 -17.87 -4.81
C ASP A 200 -25.72 -16.43 -5.34
N ARG A 201 -25.83 -15.47 -4.42
CA ARG A 201 -25.79 -14.04 -4.73
C ARG A 201 -24.36 -13.53 -4.95
N ASN A 202 -23.37 -14.14 -4.29
CA ASN A 202 -21.96 -13.77 -4.35
C ASN A 202 -21.09 -14.98 -4.75
N PRO A 203 -21.26 -15.50 -5.97
CA PRO A 203 -20.59 -16.71 -6.40
C PRO A 203 -19.10 -16.47 -6.64
N ASP A 204 -18.27 -17.40 -6.18
CA ASP A 204 -16.87 -17.46 -6.59
C ASP A 204 -16.76 -17.94 -8.04
N LEU A 205 -16.62 -16.97 -8.95
CA LEU A 205 -16.55 -17.21 -10.38
C LEU A 205 -15.37 -18.09 -10.79
N LEU A 206 -14.29 -18.15 -10.01
CA LEU A 206 -13.14 -18.98 -10.31
C LEU A 206 -13.43 -20.44 -9.98
N GLN A 207 -13.98 -20.73 -8.80
CA GLN A 207 -14.41 -22.09 -8.47
C GLN A 207 -15.59 -22.53 -9.34
N PHE A 208 -16.59 -21.66 -9.53
CA PHE A 208 -17.73 -21.90 -10.40
C PHE A 208 -17.28 -22.23 -11.83
N SER A 209 -16.31 -21.48 -12.38
CA SER A 209 -15.84 -21.78 -13.73
C SER A 209 -15.15 -23.15 -13.81
N LYS A 210 -14.30 -23.50 -12.84
CA LYS A 210 -13.63 -24.81 -12.81
C LYS A 210 -14.62 -25.97 -12.66
N THR A 211 -15.64 -25.84 -11.80
CA THR A 211 -16.64 -26.88 -11.61
C THR A 211 -17.49 -27.07 -12.87
N TYR A 212 -18.00 -26.00 -13.48
CA TYR A 212 -18.84 -26.11 -14.67
C TYR A 212 -18.05 -26.48 -15.92
N ALA A 213 -16.78 -26.08 -16.05
CA ALA A 213 -15.92 -26.50 -17.17
C ALA A 213 -15.79 -28.03 -17.26
N SER A 214 -15.87 -28.76 -16.14
CA SER A 214 -15.82 -30.23 -16.13
C SER A 214 -17.09 -30.93 -16.64
N LYS A 215 -18.24 -30.24 -16.73
CA LYS A 215 -19.56 -30.86 -17.00
C LYS A 215 -19.79 -31.25 -18.48
N ASN A 216 -18.94 -30.80 -19.39
CA ASN A 216 -18.94 -31.13 -20.82
C ASN A 216 -20.31 -31.06 -21.54
N THR A 217 -21.08 -29.99 -21.36
CA THR A 217 -22.43 -29.89 -21.96
C THR A 217 -22.41 -29.56 -23.46
N VAL A 218 -21.34 -28.93 -23.96
CA VAL A 218 -21.16 -28.59 -25.38
C VAL A 218 -19.87 -29.25 -25.88
N PRO A 219 -19.94 -30.48 -26.45
CA PRO A 219 -18.78 -31.33 -26.66
C PRO A 219 -17.66 -30.74 -27.54
N TYR A 220 -18.00 -29.91 -28.53
CA TYR A 220 -16.98 -29.38 -29.42
C TYR A 220 -16.06 -28.33 -28.74
N LEU A 221 -16.50 -27.75 -27.62
CA LEU A 221 -15.71 -26.78 -26.84
C LEU A 221 -14.76 -27.48 -25.86
N SER A 222 -14.92 -28.78 -25.61
CA SER A 222 -14.05 -29.53 -24.68
C SER A 222 -12.58 -29.50 -25.11
N LYS A 223 -12.33 -29.41 -26.42
CA LYS A 223 -10.99 -29.28 -27.01
C LYS A 223 -10.20 -28.10 -26.40
N ALA A 224 -10.87 -27.01 -26.03
CA ALA A 224 -10.21 -25.87 -25.38
C ALA A 224 -9.65 -26.25 -24.00
N ILE A 225 -10.40 -27.06 -23.24
CA ILE A 225 -9.97 -27.58 -21.94
C ILE A 225 -8.86 -28.61 -22.13
N ASP A 226 -8.97 -29.48 -23.14
CA ASP A 226 -7.96 -30.51 -23.42
C ASP A 226 -6.60 -29.86 -23.75
N ILE A 227 -6.59 -28.73 -24.45
CA ILE A 227 -5.38 -27.94 -24.70
C ILE A 227 -4.80 -27.38 -23.40
N VAL A 228 -5.64 -26.80 -22.54
CA VAL A 228 -5.19 -26.28 -21.24
C VAL A 228 -4.62 -27.42 -20.38
N LYS A 229 -5.31 -28.57 -20.28
CA LYS A 229 -4.83 -29.77 -19.56
C LYS A 229 -3.50 -30.29 -20.09
N SER A 230 -3.29 -30.26 -21.40
CA SER A 230 -2.05 -30.74 -22.01
C SER A 230 -0.82 -29.91 -21.62
N LYS A 231 -1.03 -28.65 -21.21
CA LYS A 231 0.05 -27.74 -20.82
C LYS A 231 0.17 -27.61 -19.30
N ASP A 232 -0.95 -27.55 -18.59
CA ASP A 232 -1.02 -27.40 -17.14
C ASP A 232 -2.28 -28.11 -16.59
N GLU A 233 -2.07 -29.32 -16.06
CA GLU A 233 -3.13 -30.16 -15.49
C GLU A 233 -3.66 -29.59 -14.16
N ASP A 234 -2.80 -28.94 -13.38
CA ASP A 234 -3.12 -28.39 -12.06
C ASP A 234 -3.95 -27.11 -12.15
N PHE A 235 -3.83 -26.37 -13.26
CA PHE A 235 -4.56 -25.12 -13.48
C PHE A 235 -6.08 -25.26 -13.36
N LEU A 236 -6.62 -26.40 -13.80
CA LEU A 236 -8.07 -26.64 -13.88
C LEU A 236 -8.65 -27.26 -12.60
N ASN A 237 -7.82 -27.70 -11.65
CA ASN A 237 -8.30 -28.29 -10.41
C ASN A 237 -9.00 -27.22 -9.56
N PRO A 238 -10.25 -27.46 -9.11
CA PRO A 238 -10.94 -26.54 -8.20
C PRO A 238 -10.13 -26.44 -6.90
N ILE A 239 -9.85 -25.21 -6.47
CA ILE A 239 -9.19 -24.97 -5.19
C ILE A 239 -10.19 -25.39 -4.11
N SER A 240 -9.83 -26.39 -3.30
CA SER A 240 -10.67 -26.83 -2.19
C SER A 240 -10.88 -25.65 -1.22
N LYS A 241 -12.13 -25.33 -0.87
CA LYS A 241 -12.47 -24.29 0.11
C LYS A 241 -11.74 -24.46 1.45
N THR A 242 -11.35 -25.69 1.79
CA THR A 242 -10.62 -26.06 3.02
C THR A 242 -9.24 -25.40 3.18
N THR A 243 -8.66 -24.79 2.14
CA THR A 243 -7.39 -24.06 2.27
C THR A 243 -7.58 -22.56 2.50
N LEU A 244 -8.81 -22.05 2.47
CA LEU A 244 -9.10 -20.63 2.61
C LEU A 244 -9.43 -20.28 4.07
N VAL A 245 -9.15 -19.04 4.45
CA VAL A 245 -9.54 -18.50 5.75
C VAL A 245 -11.05 -18.26 5.75
N ASP A 246 -11.79 -19.11 6.46
CA ASP A 246 -13.25 -19.00 6.61
C ASP A 246 -13.65 -17.91 7.63
N SER A 247 -12.84 -17.72 8.67
CA SER A 247 -13.03 -16.66 9.66
C SER A 247 -11.70 -16.10 10.14
N VAL A 248 -11.72 -14.81 10.45
CA VAL A 248 -10.60 -14.08 11.02
C VAL A 248 -10.84 -13.96 12.53
N GLN A 249 -9.85 -14.38 13.31
CA GLN A 249 -9.83 -14.16 14.75
C GLN A 249 -9.01 -12.90 15.04
N TRP A 250 -9.62 -11.93 15.69
CA TRP A 250 -8.98 -10.71 16.19
C TRP A 250 -9.22 -10.61 17.70
N TYR A 251 -8.27 -11.13 18.48
CA TYR A 251 -8.39 -11.30 19.93
C TYR A 251 -9.68 -12.04 20.31
N GLU A 252 -10.62 -11.36 20.99
CA GLU A 252 -11.90 -11.94 21.42
C GLU A 252 -12.97 -11.93 20.32
N PHE A 253 -12.72 -11.24 19.21
CA PHE A 253 -13.67 -11.09 18.11
C PHE A 253 -13.38 -12.11 17.01
N SER A 254 -14.44 -12.77 16.54
CA SER A 254 -14.39 -13.72 15.43
C SER A 254 -15.31 -13.22 14.33
N ALA A 255 -14.75 -12.83 13.19
CA ALA A 255 -15.51 -12.35 12.05
C ALA A 255 -15.45 -13.37 10.89
N PRO A 256 -16.60 -13.90 10.41
CA PRO A 256 -16.63 -14.76 9.24
C PRO A 256 -16.34 -13.95 7.97
N VAL A 257 -15.46 -14.47 7.11
CA VAL A 257 -15.12 -13.82 5.83
C VAL A 257 -16.10 -14.29 4.76
N GLY A 258 -17.19 -13.55 4.55
CA GLY A 258 -18.19 -13.87 3.53
C GLY A 258 -17.67 -13.74 2.09
N ASP A 259 -16.76 -12.79 1.84
CA ASP A 259 -16.19 -12.54 0.52
C ASP A 259 -15.04 -13.52 0.23
N LEU A 260 -15.27 -14.49 -0.65
CA LEU A 260 -14.27 -15.52 -0.99
C LEU A 260 -12.99 -14.95 -1.64
N ASP A 261 -13.11 -13.87 -2.41
CA ASP A 261 -11.95 -13.19 -2.99
C ASP A 261 -11.10 -12.51 -1.92
N LEU A 262 -11.74 -11.96 -0.88
CA LEU A 262 -11.05 -11.43 0.30
C LEU A 262 -10.39 -12.56 1.10
N ALA A 263 -11.10 -13.67 1.33
CA ALA A 263 -10.55 -14.85 2.00
C ALA A 263 -9.28 -15.36 1.30
N ARG A 264 -9.26 -15.39 -0.04
CA ARG A 264 -8.08 -15.73 -0.84
C ARG A 264 -6.95 -14.72 -0.68
N ALA A 265 -7.26 -13.43 -0.72
CA ALA A 265 -6.26 -12.37 -0.59
C ALA A 265 -5.57 -12.46 0.79
N ILE A 266 -6.35 -12.62 1.86
CA ILE A 266 -5.85 -12.82 3.23
C ILE A 266 -5.01 -14.10 3.32
N THR A 267 -5.50 -15.23 2.78
CA THR A 267 -4.77 -16.51 2.82
C THR A 267 -3.40 -16.41 2.14
N LYS A 268 -3.34 -15.78 0.96
CA LYS A 268 -2.08 -15.55 0.23
C LYS A 268 -1.16 -14.62 1.01
N ALA A 269 -1.69 -13.55 1.59
CA ALA A 269 -0.93 -12.59 2.37
C ALA A 269 -0.32 -13.25 3.62
N GLN A 270 -1.08 -14.07 4.35
CA GLN A 270 -0.61 -14.84 5.50
C GLN A 270 0.47 -15.88 5.14
N GLN A 271 0.33 -16.56 4.00
CA GLN A 271 1.33 -17.53 3.55
C GLN A 271 2.66 -16.87 3.22
N GLU A 272 2.61 -15.73 2.52
CA GLU A 272 3.81 -14.96 2.18
C GLU A 272 4.39 -14.23 3.40
N GLU A 273 3.57 -13.81 4.37
CA GLU A 273 4.07 -13.24 5.62
C GLU A 273 4.95 -14.23 6.39
N LYS A 274 4.61 -15.52 6.36
CA LYS A 274 5.44 -16.59 6.95
C LYS A 274 6.75 -16.82 6.20
N SER A 275 6.84 -16.44 4.93
CA SER A 275 8.05 -16.60 4.11
C SER A 275 8.99 -15.38 4.17
N VAL A 276 8.58 -14.29 4.84
CA VAL A 276 9.37 -13.06 4.98
C VAL A 276 10.65 -13.33 5.77
N VAL A 277 11.77 -12.83 5.25
CA VAL A 277 13.08 -12.93 5.88
C VAL A 277 13.42 -11.60 6.55
N GLU A 278 13.44 -11.60 7.89
CA GLU A 278 13.65 -10.39 8.70
C GLU A 278 14.94 -9.61 8.38
N SER A 279 15.99 -10.27 7.87
CA SER A 279 17.24 -9.60 7.51
C SER A 279 17.17 -8.85 6.18
N ASP A 280 16.16 -9.11 5.34
CA ASP A 280 16.07 -8.51 4.01
C ASP A 280 14.79 -7.69 3.78
N PRO A 281 14.87 -6.34 3.82
CA PRO A 281 13.76 -5.44 3.55
C PRO A 281 13.02 -5.66 2.24
N ALA A 282 13.68 -6.18 1.19
CA ALA A 282 13.03 -6.44 -0.09
C ALA A 282 12.03 -7.61 0.00
N SER A 283 12.25 -8.56 0.91
CA SER A 283 11.34 -9.69 1.11
C SER A 283 9.96 -9.27 1.64
N PHE A 284 9.88 -8.12 2.32
CA PHE A 284 8.62 -7.57 2.85
C PHE A 284 7.72 -6.99 1.76
N ASP A 285 8.28 -6.52 0.64
CA ASP A 285 7.51 -5.75 -0.35
C ASP A 285 6.39 -6.61 -0.97
N LYS A 286 6.64 -7.90 -1.22
CA LYS A 286 5.64 -8.83 -1.76
C LYS A 286 4.47 -9.06 -0.78
N SER A 287 4.77 -9.34 0.48
CA SER A 287 3.74 -9.55 1.51
C SER A 287 2.95 -8.26 1.78
N PHE A 288 3.65 -7.12 1.84
CA PHE A 288 3.03 -5.80 2.03
C PHE A 288 2.07 -5.44 0.89
N LEU A 289 2.43 -5.73 -0.37
CA LEU A 289 1.55 -5.53 -1.52
C LEU A 289 0.29 -6.40 -1.42
N LEU A 290 0.43 -7.68 -1.07
CA LEU A 290 -0.73 -8.57 -0.91
C LEU A 290 -1.70 -8.12 0.19
N TRP A 291 -1.18 -7.66 1.32
CA TRP A 291 -2.01 -7.06 2.38
C TRP A 291 -2.65 -5.74 1.96
N THR A 292 -1.94 -4.93 1.17
CA THR A 292 -2.49 -3.67 0.61
C THR A 292 -3.63 -3.95 -0.38
N ASP A 293 -3.48 -4.97 -1.23
CA ASP A 293 -4.51 -5.41 -2.18
C ASP A 293 -5.74 -5.94 -1.42
N ALA A 294 -5.54 -6.73 -0.36
CA ALA A 294 -6.62 -7.18 0.52
C ALA A 294 -7.36 -6.01 1.18
N SER A 295 -6.63 -5.02 1.73
CA SER A 295 -7.20 -3.81 2.34
C SER A 295 -8.02 -3.00 1.33
N ASN A 296 -7.50 -2.81 0.10
CA ASN A 296 -8.20 -2.09 -0.97
C ASN A 296 -9.47 -2.81 -1.44
N SER A 297 -9.40 -4.14 -1.59
CA SER A 297 -10.57 -4.97 -1.92
C SER A 297 -11.64 -4.82 -0.85
N HIS A 298 -11.28 -4.97 0.43
CA HIS A 298 -12.23 -4.86 1.53
C HIS A 298 -12.80 -3.43 1.68
N LYS A 299 -11.98 -2.38 1.53
CA LYS A 299 -12.43 -0.98 1.49
C LYS A 299 -13.43 -0.71 0.37
N SER A 300 -13.29 -1.38 -0.76
CA SER A 300 -14.22 -1.26 -1.88
C SER A 300 -15.56 -1.94 -1.56
N SER A 301 -15.54 -3.15 -0.97
CA SER A 301 -16.75 -3.83 -0.48
C SER A 301 -17.49 -3.01 0.57
N LEU A 302 -16.77 -2.35 1.50
CA LEU A 302 -17.37 -1.53 2.55
C LEU A 302 -18.12 -0.31 1.99
N LYS A 303 -17.57 0.36 0.98
CA LYS A 303 -18.22 1.52 0.34
C LYS A 303 -19.52 1.16 -0.37
N THR A 304 -19.63 -0.06 -0.87
CA THR A 304 -20.82 -0.55 -1.60
C THR A 304 -21.91 -1.13 -0.70
N GLY A 305 -21.63 -1.37 0.59
CA GLY A 305 -22.46 -2.19 1.47
C GLY A 305 -23.09 -1.48 2.66
N ILE A 306 -23.31 -0.16 2.61
CA ILE A 306 -23.80 0.66 3.75
C ILE A 306 -25.28 0.37 4.12
N ASP A 307 -25.97 -0.53 3.41
CA ASP A 307 -27.43 -0.74 3.56
C ASP A 307 -27.85 -2.01 4.35
N SER A 308 -26.94 -2.81 4.93
CA SER A 308 -27.32 -3.99 5.76
C SER A 308 -27.02 -3.83 7.25
N TYR A 309 -27.82 -4.54 8.05
CA TYR A 309 -27.89 -4.58 9.53
C TYR A 309 -26.53 -4.45 10.27
N ASP A 310 -26.58 -3.92 11.49
CA ASP A 310 -25.41 -3.55 12.30
C ASP A 310 -24.36 -4.67 12.51
N GLU A 311 -24.76 -5.95 12.57
CA GLU A 311 -23.85 -7.09 12.78
C GLU A 311 -22.91 -7.35 11.59
N ASP A 312 -23.42 -7.34 10.35
CA ASP A 312 -22.60 -7.51 9.14
C ASP A 312 -21.56 -6.40 9.00
N ASN A 313 -21.87 -5.21 9.53
CA ASN A 313 -20.96 -4.07 9.49
C ASN A 313 -19.87 -4.19 10.56
N GLN A 314 -20.21 -4.68 11.76
CA GLN A 314 -19.22 -4.96 12.81
C GLN A 314 -18.19 -5.99 12.33
N ASP A 315 -18.63 -7.09 11.73
CA ASP A 315 -17.74 -8.13 11.18
C ASP A 315 -16.77 -7.56 10.13
N LYS A 316 -17.27 -6.71 9.22
CA LYS A 316 -16.42 -6.00 8.26
C LYS A 316 -15.40 -5.10 8.96
N TYR A 317 -15.78 -4.32 9.97
CA TYR A 317 -14.82 -3.50 10.70
C TYR A 317 -13.76 -4.32 11.43
N VAL A 318 -14.12 -5.47 12.01
CA VAL A 318 -13.16 -6.41 12.63
C VAL A 318 -12.17 -6.94 11.59
N ILE A 319 -12.65 -7.36 10.40
CA ILE A 319 -11.79 -7.81 9.30
C ILE A 319 -10.86 -6.67 8.83
N MET A 320 -11.36 -5.42 8.76
CA MET A 320 -10.54 -4.26 8.42
C MET A 320 -9.43 -4.03 9.45
N THR A 321 -9.78 -4.01 10.74
CA THR A 321 -8.80 -3.84 11.82
C THR A 321 -7.72 -4.92 11.73
N TYR A 322 -8.11 -6.17 11.49
CA TYR A 322 -7.17 -7.28 11.34
C TYR A 322 -6.19 -7.06 10.18
N ILE A 323 -6.70 -6.72 9.00
CA ILE A 323 -5.87 -6.46 7.80
C ILE A 323 -4.93 -5.28 8.05
N ASP A 324 -5.46 -4.16 8.55
CA ASP A 324 -4.69 -2.94 8.78
C ASP A 324 -3.63 -3.15 9.89
N TYR A 325 -3.92 -3.95 10.91
CA TYR A 325 -2.96 -4.36 11.94
C TYR A 325 -1.76 -5.11 11.32
N HIS A 326 -2.01 -6.16 10.54
CA HIS A 326 -0.93 -6.92 9.88
C HIS A 326 -0.12 -6.05 8.92
N GLN A 327 -0.79 -5.16 8.18
CA GLN A 327 -0.10 -4.22 7.28
C GLN A 327 0.82 -3.25 8.03
N LEU A 328 0.35 -2.68 9.14
CA LEU A 328 1.14 -1.77 9.98
C LEU A 328 2.29 -2.48 10.68
N LEU A 329 2.06 -3.70 11.17
CA LEU A 329 3.08 -4.52 11.81
C LEU A 329 4.20 -4.89 10.81
N LEU A 330 3.85 -5.26 9.57
CA LEU A 330 4.84 -5.47 8.51
C LEU A 330 5.63 -4.20 8.16
N ARG A 331 4.98 -3.04 8.14
CA ARG A 331 5.65 -1.75 7.93
C ARG A 331 6.68 -1.47 9.04
N ILE A 332 6.31 -1.72 10.29
CA ILE A 332 7.19 -1.57 11.45
C ILE A 332 8.39 -2.52 11.33
N ARG A 333 8.16 -3.82 11.08
CA ARG A 333 9.22 -4.83 10.92
C ARG A 333 10.20 -4.47 9.79
N ARG A 334 9.67 -4.06 8.62
CA ARG A 334 10.48 -3.59 7.49
C ARG A 334 11.37 -2.40 7.87
N ASN A 335 10.81 -1.40 8.54
CA ASN A 335 11.57 -0.21 8.96
C ASN A 335 12.62 -0.54 10.02
N ILE A 336 12.33 -1.45 10.96
CA ILE A 336 13.32 -1.97 11.91
C ILE A 336 14.47 -2.69 11.18
N SER A 337 14.16 -3.49 10.17
CA SER A 337 15.18 -4.16 9.37
C SER A 337 16.05 -3.17 8.57
N LEU A 338 15.44 -2.11 8.02
CA LEU A 338 16.18 -1.01 7.40
C LEU A 338 17.10 -0.30 8.39
N LEU A 339 16.63 -0.01 9.61
CA LEU A 339 17.44 0.57 10.69
C LEU A 339 18.64 -0.33 11.02
N LYS A 340 18.44 -1.65 11.16
CA LYS A 340 19.53 -2.62 11.38
C LYS A 340 20.55 -2.58 10.23
N LYS A 341 20.12 -2.48 8.97
CA LYS A 341 21.04 -2.34 7.82
C LYS A 341 21.84 -1.03 7.86
N VAL A 342 21.22 0.09 8.25
CA VAL A 342 21.90 1.39 8.41
C VAL A 342 22.97 1.30 9.52
N ASP A 343 22.63 0.70 10.65
CA ASP A 343 23.57 0.53 11.77
C ASP A 343 24.74 -0.41 11.43
N VAL A 344 24.50 -1.51 10.72
CA VAL A 344 25.58 -2.41 10.26
C VAL A 344 26.53 -1.72 9.26
N LYS A 345 26.02 -0.82 8.40
CA LYS A 345 26.88 -0.03 7.49
C LYS A 345 27.82 0.88 8.27
N LEU A 346 27.35 1.46 9.38
CA LEU A 346 28.16 2.30 10.27
C LEU A 346 29.29 1.50 10.93
N GLU A 347 28.99 0.31 11.47
CA GLU A 347 29.98 -0.52 12.17
C GLU A 347 31.08 -1.08 11.24
N LYS A 348 30.73 -1.41 9.99
CA LYS A 348 31.69 -1.89 9.00
C LYS A 348 32.62 -0.79 8.49
N SER A 349 32.18 0.46 8.53
CA SER A 349 32.99 1.63 8.22
C SER A 349 33.74 2.11 9.46
N LYS A 350 34.71 1.34 9.95
CA LYS A 350 35.53 1.65 11.15
C LYS A 350 36.40 2.93 11.04
N SER A 351 36.30 3.67 9.94
CA SER A 351 36.92 4.99 9.70
C SER A 351 35.91 5.95 9.05
N SER A 352 34.66 5.94 9.51
CA SER A 352 33.63 6.84 9.01
C SER A 352 33.98 8.29 9.40
N SER A 353 33.99 9.20 8.43
CA SER A 353 34.19 10.63 8.70
C SER A 353 33.01 11.17 9.52
N LYS A 354 33.22 12.22 10.32
CA LYS A 354 32.13 12.87 11.10
C LYS A 354 30.89 13.15 10.23
N THR A 355 31.10 13.56 8.98
CA THR A 355 30.04 13.82 8.00
C THR A 355 29.20 12.58 7.70
N SER A 356 29.84 11.43 7.46
CA SER A 356 29.11 10.19 7.16
C SER A 356 28.30 9.65 8.35
N PHE A 357 28.75 9.86 9.59
CA PHE A 357 27.93 9.54 10.76
C PHE A 357 26.70 10.43 10.83
N LEU A 358 26.85 11.74 10.61
CA LEU A 358 25.74 12.70 10.66
C LEU A 358 24.69 12.45 9.56
N GLU A 359 25.12 12.05 8.37
CA GLU A 359 24.22 11.69 7.27
C GLU A 359 23.43 10.41 7.58
N ASN A 360 24.09 9.37 8.10
CA ASN A 360 23.40 8.16 8.54
C ASN A 360 22.46 8.41 9.73
N ALA A 361 22.88 9.25 10.69
CA ALA A 361 22.01 9.66 11.78
C ALA A 361 20.74 10.32 11.21
N LYS A 362 20.87 11.23 10.24
CA LYS A 362 19.72 11.84 9.56
C LYS A 362 18.82 10.83 8.85
N GLU A 363 19.38 9.85 8.14
CA GLU A 363 18.61 8.76 7.50
C GLU A 363 17.86 7.92 8.54
N SER A 364 18.53 7.55 9.64
CA SER A 364 17.92 6.80 10.74
C SER A 364 16.79 7.56 11.43
N LEU A 365 16.89 8.89 11.57
CA LEU A 365 15.84 9.71 12.21
C LEU A 365 14.52 9.62 11.45
N LYS A 366 14.56 9.65 10.12
CA LYS A 366 13.34 9.51 9.30
C LYS A 366 12.70 8.14 9.51
N LEU A 367 13.51 7.07 9.53
CA LEU A 367 13.01 5.72 9.79
C LEU A 367 12.42 5.58 11.20
N TYR A 368 13.02 6.20 12.23
CA TYR A 368 12.44 6.25 13.57
C TYR A 368 11.10 7.00 13.57
N ASP A 369 10.99 8.13 12.88
CA ASP A 369 9.73 8.87 12.74
C ASP A 369 8.64 8.04 12.07
N ASP A 370 8.98 7.30 11.01
CA ASP A 370 8.05 6.41 10.31
C ASP A 370 7.59 5.26 11.23
N VAL A 371 8.49 4.70 12.06
CA VAL A 371 8.14 3.67 13.06
C VAL A 371 7.24 4.23 14.16
N ILE A 372 7.56 5.41 14.72
CA ILE A 372 6.77 6.06 15.77
C ILE A 372 5.37 6.42 15.26
N SER A 373 5.26 6.92 14.01
CA SER A 373 3.97 7.18 13.36
C SER A 373 3.17 5.89 13.17
N SER A 374 3.82 4.80 12.74
CA SER A 374 3.16 3.51 12.54
C SER A 374 2.63 2.93 13.86
N PHE A 375 3.36 3.08 14.97
CA PHE A 375 2.86 2.69 16.31
C PHE A 375 1.69 3.57 16.76
N LYS A 376 1.69 4.87 16.41
CA LYS A 376 0.55 5.76 16.69
C LYS A 376 -0.69 5.32 15.92
N GLU A 377 -0.55 5.04 14.61
CA GLU A 377 -1.62 4.48 13.77
C GLU A 377 -2.14 3.16 14.36
N LEU A 378 -1.25 2.29 14.83
CA LEU A 378 -1.61 1.00 15.43
C LEU A 378 -2.44 1.13 16.71
N LYS A 379 -2.15 2.13 17.54
CA LYS A 379 -2.92 2.43 18.78
C LYS A 379 -4.30 3.03 18.48
N GLU A 380 -4.45 3.73 17.36
CA GLU A 380 -5.70 4.36 16.94
C GLU A 380 -6.67 3.37 16.27
N LEU A 381 -6.23 2.14 15.98
CA LEU A 381 -7.09 1.10 15.42
C LEU A 381 -8.26 0.75 16.35
N SER A 382 -9.45 0.55 15.75
CA SER A 382 -10.65 0.14 16.47
C SER A 382 -10.44 -1.21 17.17
N GLY A 383 -10.75 -1.26 18.47
CA GLY A 383 -10.60 -2.45 19.30
C GLY A 383 -9.26 -2.57 20.04
N VAL A 384 -8.19 -1.91 19.59
CA VAL A 384 -6.88 -1.96 20.26
C VAL A 384 -6.93 -1.25 21.62
N ALA A 385 -7.64 -0.12 21.72
CA ALA A 385 -7.81 0.61 22.98
C ALA A 385 -8.59 -0.17 24.07
N HIS A 386 -9.36 -1.20 23.69
CA HIS A 386 -10.08 -2.03 24.67
C HIS A 386 -9.19 -3.09 25.32
N ASN A 387 -8.10 -3.48 24.65
CA ASN A 387 -7.14 -4.41 25.20
C ASN A 387 -6.01 -3.62 25.92
N GLU A 388 -6.07 -3.62 27.25
CA GLU A 388 -5.11 -2.89 28.09
C GLU A 388 -3.67 -3.44 27.95
N SER A 389 -3.49 -4.76 27.79
CA SER A 389 -2.15 -5.37 27.68
C SER A 389 -1.46 -5.07 26.35
N LEU A 390 -2.22 -5.14 25.25
CA LEU A 390 -1.71 -4.74 23.94
C LEU A 390 -1.40 -3.24 23.93
N TYR A 391 -2.33 -2.41 24.40
CA TYR A 391 -2.16 -0.96 24.40
C TYR A 391 -0.97 -0.51 25.25
N SER A 392 -0.77 -1.11 26.43
CA SER A 392 0.37 -0.84 27.30
C SER A 392 1.69 -1.25 26.64
N SER A 393 1.73 -2.41 25.98
CA SER A 393 2.91 -2.93 25.27
C SER A 393 3.26 -2.07 24.06
N LEU A 394 2.27 -1.68 23.24
CA LEU A 394 2.47 -0.75 22.12
C LEU A 394 2.92 0.64 22.59
N THR A 395 2.48 1.07 23.77
CA THR A 395 2.93 2.33 24.37
C THR A 395 4.39 2.27 24.79
N SER A 396 4.75 1.20 25.49
CA SER A 396 6.13 0.95 25.90
C SER A 396 7.07 0.85 24.68
N LEU A 397 6.65 0.20 23.59
CA LEU A 397 7.41 0.15 22.33
C LEU A 397 7.52 1.52 21.66
N GLN A 398 6.45 2.31 21.62
CA GLN A 398 6.50 3.66 21.06
C GLN A 398 7.50 4.54 21.82
N ASP A 399 7.43 4.53 23.15
CA ASP A 399 8.32 5.30 24.02
C ASP A 399 9.78 4.83 23.89
N TYR A 400 9.99 3.51 23.73
CA TYR A 400 11.29 2.95 23.41
C TYR A 400 11.88 3.50 22.11
N PHE A 401 11.11 3.55 21.02
CA PHE A 401 11.59 4.10 19.75
C PHE A 401 11.79 5.62 19.80
N ILE A 402 10.99 6.35 20.59
CA ILE A 402 11.23 7.78 20.89
C ILE A 402 12.57 7.94 21.62
N ALA A 403 12.85 7.11 22.62
CA ALA A 403 14.11 7.13 23.37
C ALA A 403 15.32 6.74 22.49
N LEU A 404 15.18 5.75 21.60
CA LEU A 404 16.22 5.40 20.63
C LEU A 404 16.52 6.56 19.66
N LYS A 405 15.47 7.24 19.18
CA LYS A 405 15.61 8.42 18.32
C LYS A 405 16.41 9.51 19.03
N THR A 406 16.00 9.90 20.23
CA THR A 406 16.69 10.95 21.02
C THR A 406 18.12 10.54 21.39
N TYR A 407 18.35 9.26 21.65
CA TYR A 407 19.68 8.70 21.89
C TYR A 407 20.62 8.82 20.68
N LYS A 408 20.14 8.53 19.47
CA LYS A 408 20.93 8.71 18.24
C LYS A 408 21.25 10.19 17.98
N ILE A 409 20.31 11.10 18.27
CA ILE A 409 20.54 12.56 18.23
C ILE A 409 21.63 12.94 19.24
N ALA A 410 21.59 12.42 20.47
CA ALA A 410 22.61 12.69 21.48
C ALA A 410 24.01 12.23 21.01
N LYS A 411 24.13 11.02 20.44
CA LYS A 411 25.38 10.54 19.84
C LYS A 411 25.90 11.47 18.73
N ALA A 412 25.02 12.07 17.93
CA ALA A 412 25.42 13.05 16.90
C ALA A 412 25.97 14.37 17.50
N TYR A 413 25.37 14.86 18.58
CA TYR A 413 25.89 16.03 19.32
C TYR A 413 27.24 15.74 20.00
N LEU A 414 27.42 14.52 20.54
CA LEU A 414 28.68 14.06 21.10
C LEU A 414 29.81 14.11 20.07
N ILE A 415 29.60 13.57 18.86
CA ILE A 415 30.60 13.59 17.77
C ILE A 415 30.92 15.02 17.30
N SER A 416 29.95 15.93 17.46
CA SER A 416 30.08 17.35 17.18
C SER A 416 30.74 18.14 18.33
N ASN A 417 31.23 17.46 19.37
CA ASN A 417 31.86 18.04 20.58
C ASN A 417 30.92 18.97 21.40
N LYS A 418 29.60 18.85 21.22
CA LYS A 418 28.59 19.60 21.97
C LYS A 418 28.13 18.79 23.18
N TYR A 419 28.98 18.70 24.19
CA TYR A 419 28.80 17.79 25.32
C TYR A 419 27.61 18.17 26.21
N THR A 420 27.35 19.45 26.41
CA THR A 420 26.24 19.95 27.24
C THR A 420 24.88 19.56 26.68
N GLU A 421 24.68 19.75 25.38
CA GLU A 421 23.45 19.40 24.66
C GLU A 421 23.28 17.89 24.58
N SER A 422 24.37 17.16 24.32
CA SER A 422 24.36 15.70 24.36
C SER A 422 23.96 15.16 25.74
N LEU A 423 24.45 15.78 26.82
CA LEU A 423 24.14 15.37 28.19
C LEU A 423 22.66 15.62 28.51
N ALA A 424 22.13 16.79 28.17
CA ALA A 424 20.72 17.11 28.36
C ALA A 424 19.79 16.11 27.65
N LEU A 425 20.13 15.75 26.41
CA LEU A 425 19.38 14.74 25.65
C LEU A 425 19.49 13.34 26.27
N LEU A 426 20.67 12.94 26.73
CA LEU A 426 20.85 11.64 27.40
C LEU A 426 20.12 11.56 28.74
N ASN A 427 20.03 12.67 29.48
CA ASN A 427 19.23 12.70 30.72
C ASN A 427 17.75 12.45 30.42
N ASN A 428 17.21 13.11 29.39
CA ASN A 428 15.85 12.85 28.92
C ASN A 428 15.65 11.38 28.48
N VAL A 429 16.61 10.80 27.73
CA VAL A 429 16.57 9.37 27.36
C VAL A 429 16.47 8.48 28.61
N VAL A 430 17.26 8.76 29.65
CA VAL A 430 17.27 7.96 30.89
C VAL A 430 15.96 8.13 31.66
N GLU A 431 15.35 9.33 31.67
CA GLU A 431 14.04 9.57 32.27
C GLU A 431 12.94 8.79 31.53
N VAL A 432 12.84 8.94 30.20
CA VAL A 432 11.86 8.22 29.38
C VAL A 432 12.02 6.70 29.53
N THR A 433 13.26 6.20 29.49
CA THR A 433 13.50 4.75 29.61
C THR A 433 13.19 4.17 31.00
N GLN A 434 13.13 5.01 32.06
CA GLN A 434 12.66 4.57 33.37
C GLN A 434 11.13 4.41 33.41
N GLU A 435 10.40 5.21 32.63
CA GLU A 435 8.94 5.16 32.55
C GLU A 435 8.42 3.98 31.69
N ILE A 436 9.27 3.40 30.84
CA ILE A 436 8.94 2.24 30.00
C ILE A 436 8.64 1.02 30.89
N LYS A 437 7.37 0.59 30.86
CA LYS A 437 6.88 -0.64 31.47
C LYS A 437 7.39 -1.88 30.71
N PRO A 438 7.51 -3.04 31.38
CA PRO A 438 7.79 -4.28 30.67
C PRO A 438 6.64 -4.61 29.72
N LEU A 439 6.97 -5.19 28.57
CA LEU A 439 6.01 -5.70 27.59
C LEU A 439 5.26 -6.87 28.20
N GLU A 440 3.92 -6.79 28.15
CA GLU A 440 3.02 -7.85 28.60
C GLU A 440 2.75 -8.86 27.47
N GLU A 441 2.85 -8.42 26.21
CA GLU A 441 2.74 -9.25 25.01
C GLU A 441 4.10 -9.39 24.31
N GLU A 442 4.40 -10.60 23.83
CA GLU A 442 5.57 -10.86 22.98
C GLU A 442 5.21 -10.67 21.52
N PHE A 443 6.03 -9.93 20.79
CA PHE A 443 5.84 -9.67 19.36
C PHE A 443 6.87 -10.45 18.54
N GLU A 444 6.40 -11.16 17.52
CA GLU A 444 7.26 -11.88 16.58
C GLU A 444 7.91 -10.95 15.54
N GLY A 445 8.86 -11.48 14.77
CA GLY A 445 9.36 -10.79 13.58
C GLY A 445 10.36 -9.66 13.85
N GLY A 446 11.22 -9.82 14.85
CA GLY A 446 12.34 -8.89 15.06
C GLY A 446 11.98 -7.54 15.70
N ILE A 447 10.76 -7.42 16.24
CA ILE A 447 10.33 -6.36 17.16
C ILE A 447 11.11 -6.50 18.49
N PRO A 448 11.52 -5.39 19.15
CA PRO A 448 12.31 -5.45 20.38
C PRO A 448 11.60 -6.20 21.51
N SER A 449 12.37 -7.04 22.22
CA SER A 449 11.93 -7.82 23.37
C SER A 449 12.21 -7.11 24.70
N ASN A 450 11.69 -7.63 25.81
CA ASN A 450 12.00 -7.12 27.14
C ASN A 450 13.50 -7.10 27.45
N SER A 451 14.27 -8.07 26.95
CA SER A 451 15.73 -8.06 27.12
C SER A 451 16.40 -6.93 26.34
N ASP A 452 15.87 -6.54 25.18
CA ASP A 452 16.40 -5.42 24.40
C ASP A 452 16.10 -4.08 25.07
N LEU A 453 14.92 -3.96 25.70
CA LEU A 453 14.57 -2.80 26.51
C LEU A 453 15.54 -2.64 27.69
N ASP A 454 15.81 -3.72 28.42
CA ASP A 454 16.71 -3.70 29.57
C ASP A 454 18.17 -3.45 29.16
N ALA A 455 18.63 -4.06 28.07
CA ALA A 455 19.95 -3.79 27.50
C ALA A 455 20.10 -2.31 27.13
N PHE A 456 19.08 -1.71 26.52
CA PHE A 456 19.08 -0.30 26.16
C PHE A 456 19.03 0.62 27.40
N LYS A 457 18.26 0.26 28.44
CA LYS A 457 18.25 0.98 29.73
C LYS A 457 19.64 0.98 30.38
N ALA A 458 20.41 -0.09 30.24
CA ALA A 458 21.79 -0.14 30.71
C ALA A 458 22.71 0.70 29.81
N GLU A 459 22.61 0.57 28.48
CA GLU A 459 23.42 1.33 27.52
C GLU A 459 23.23 2.85 27.71
N SER A 460 22.00 3.32 27.88
CA SER A 460 21.69 4.74 28.05
C SER A 460 22.32 5.33 29.31
N LYS A 461 22.29 4.60 30.44
CA LYS A 461 22.96 4.99 31.70
C LYS A 461 24.48 5.04 31.54
N THR A 462 25.08 4.05 30.87
CA THR A 462 26.52 4.05 30.62
C THR A 462 26.94 5.21 29.72
N ALA A 463 26.17 5.50 28.66
CA ALA A 463 26.44 6.64 27.80
C ALA A 463 26.31 7.98 28.54
N LEU A 464 25.31 8.14 29.41
CA LEU A 464 25.13 9.34 30.23
C LEU A 464 26.36 9.59 31.11
N THR A 465 26.83 8.57 31.82
CA THR A 465 28.01 8.70 32.69
C THR A 465 29.28 9.04 31.89
N GLN A 466 29.48 8.41 30.72
CA GLN A 466 30.60 8.72 29.83
C GLN A 466 30.57 10.17 29.34
N VAL A 467 29.42 10.65 28.84
CA VAL A 467 29.27 12.03 28.36
C VAL A 467 29.38 13.04 29.49
N HIS A 468 28.88 12.72 30.68
CA HIS A 468 29.05 13.56 31.86
C HIS A 468 30.53 13.74 32.21
N VAL A 469 31.33 12.68 32.22
CA VAL A 469 32.78 12.75 32.46
C VAL A 469 33.48 13.60 31.38
N LEU A 470 33.15 13.38 30.10
CA LEU A 470 33.70 14.15 28.99
C LEU A 470 33.31 15.64 29.05
N GLY A 471 32.07 15.94 29.41
CA GLY A 471 31.58 17.32 29.57
C GLY A 471 32.26 18.05 30.71
N VAL A 472 32.45 17.39 31.87
CA VAL A 472 33.20 17.96 33.00
C VAL A 472 34.67 18.19 32.62
N TYR A 473 35.31 17.23 31.95
CA TYR A 473 36.69 17.37 31.49
C TYR A 473 36.85 18.51 30.50
N SER A 474 35.98 18.59 29.48
CA SER A 474 35.99 19.67 28.50
C SER A 474 35.71 21.03 29.14
N SER A 475 34.80 21.12 30.12
CA SER A 475 34.54 22.37 30.84
C SER A 475 35.71 22.80 31.71
N LYS A 476 36.49 21.87 32.27
CA LYS A 476 37.70 22.20 33.03
C LYS A 476 38.81 22.72 32.10
N GLN A 477 39.01 22.10 30.93
CA GLN A 477 39.96 22.58 29.94
C GLN A 477 39.63 23.99 29.42
N THR A 478 38.36 24.29 29.14
CA THR A 478 37.94 25.62 28.65
C THR A 478 37.90 26.69 29.74
N LYS A 479 37.61 26.33 31.01
CA LYS A 479 37.67 27.30 32.12
C LYS A 479 39.10 27.66 32.52
N ASN A 480 40.08 26.80 32.26
CA ASN A 480 41.50 27.12 32.44
C ASN A 480 41.99 28.23 31.48
N SER A 481 41.24 28.62 30.44
CA SER A 481 41.61 29.74 29.55
C SER A 481 40.99 31.09 29.93
N VAL A 482 40.16 31.14 30.97
CA VAL A 482 39.66 32.39 31.58
C VAL A 482 39.97 32.37 33.08
N SER A 483 41.19 31.99 33.44
CA SER A 483 41.74 32.47 34.70
C SER A 483 41.96 33.98 34.53
N SER A 484 41.47 34.77 35.47
CA SER A 484 41.87 36.17 35.67
C SER A 484 43.31 36.43 35.24
N ASP A 485 43.59 37.59 34.63
CA ASP A 485 44.95 37.93 34.19
C ASP A 485 45.98 37.88 35.33
N TYR A 486 45.51 37.98 36.58
CA TYR A 486 46.32 37.95 37.78
C TYR A 486 45.92 36.84 38.78
N LEU A 487 46.92 36.28 39.45
CA LEU A 487 46.84 35.28 40.51
C LEU A 487 46.07 35.76 41.74
N ILE A 488 46.15 37.06 42.06
CA ILE A 488 45.47 37.64 43.22
C ILE A 488 43.94 37.50 43.16
N ASP A 489 43.38 37.45 41.95
CA ASP A 489 41.95 37.35 41.75
C ASP A 489 41.44 35.90 41.97
N ASN A 490 42.32 34.90 41.92
CA ASN A 490 41.98 33.48 42.09
C ASN A 490 43.08 32.75 42.87
N VAL A 491 43.06 32.89 44.21
CA VAL A 491 44.05 32.30 45.13
C VAL A 491 44.07 30.76 45.08
N ASP A 492 42.95 30.13 44.72
CA ASP A 492 42.79 28.68 44.71
C ASP A 492 43.21 27.99 43.39
N GLN A 493 43.58 28.77 42.36
CA GLN A 493 43.96 28.25 41.04
C GLN A 493 45.35 28.72 40.63
N PHE A 494 46.30 27.77 40.57
CA PHE A 494 47.65 28.05 40.05
C PHE A 494 47.71 27.80 38.53
N PRO A 495 48.11 28.79 37.72
CA PRO A 495 48.32 28.63 36.28
C PRO A 495 49.58 27.79 36.01
N GLU A 496 49.53 26.91 35.02
CA GLU A 496 50.68 26.14 34.52
C GLU A 496 51.59 27.02 33.65
N LEU A 497 52.22 28.03 34.24
CA LEU A 497 53.18 28.93 33.57
C LEU A 497 54.61 28.61 34.03
N SER A 498 55.61 28.90 33.18
CA SER A 498 57.03 28.84 33.58
C SER A 498 57.33 29.88 34.66
N ASN A 499 58.29 29.58 35.54
CA ASN A 499 58.61 30.39 36.73
C ASN A 499 58.78 31.90 36.45
N GLU A 500 59.29 32.27 35.27
CA GLU A 500 59.51 33.68 34.89
C GLU A 500 58.21 34.41 34.54
N HIS A 501 57.23 33.73 33.92
CA HIS A 501 55.96 34.33 33.53
C HIS A 501 54.95 34.40 34.69
N ILE A 502 55.12 33.56 35.72
CA ILE A 502 54.32 33.61 36.95
C ILE A 502 54.45 35.00 37.62
N LEU A 503 55.68 35.53 37.70
CA LEU A 503 55.95 36.80 38.37
C LEU A 503 55.20 37.99 37.73
N THR A 504 55.05 37.97 36.40
CA THR A 504 54.35 39.04 35.66
C THR A 504 52.83 39.01 35.82
N LYS A 505 52.28 37.89 36.31
CA LYS A 505 50.83 37.65 36.47
C LYS A 505 50.42 37.50 37.94
N ILE A 506 51.22 37.99 38.90
CA ILE A 506 50.85 37.92 40.33
C ILE A 506 49.69 38.86 40.66
N ALA A 507 49.81 40.13 40.28
CA ALA A 507 48.84 41.19 40.53
C ALA A 507 49.03 42.30 39.49
N ASP A 508 47.98 43.10 39.25
CA ASP A 508 48.10 44.29 38.41
C ASP A 508 49.01 45.32 39.11
N LEU A 509 50.29 45.28 38.77
CA LEU A 509 51.29 46.24 39.27
C LEU A 509 51.27 47.53 38.46
N SER A 510 50.46 47.61 37.40
CA SER A 510 50.29 48.84 36.65
C SER A 510 49.41 49.79 37.45
N ALA A 511 50.01 50.83 38.04
CA ALA A 511 49.30 51.89 38.73
C ALA A 511 48.58 52.80 37.71
N GLY A 512 47.58 52.27 37.01
CA GLY A 512 46.69 53.04 36.17
C GLY A 512 45.69 53.81 37.02
N LEU A 513 45.79 55.14 37.04
CA LEU A 513 44.77 56.01 37.62
C LEU A 513 43.42 55.77 36.92
N LYS A 514 42.53 55.02 37.57
CA LYS A 514 41.15 54.85 37.11
C LYS A 514 40.27 55.92 37.79
N PRO A 515 39.49 56.72 37.03
CA PRO A 515 38.55 57.65 37.64
C PRO A 515 37.50 56.86 38.42
N VAL A 516 37.44 57.05 39.73
CA VAL A 516 36.41 56.49 40.60
C VAL A 516 35.26 57.48 40.65
N GLY A 517 34.04 57.02 40.31
CA GLY A 517 32.85 57.87 40.41
C GLY A 517 32.64 58.36 41.85
N VAL A 518 32.23 59.62 41.99
CA VAL A 518 31.89 60.20 43.29
C VAL A 518 30.81 59.32 43.93
N LYS A 519 31.04 58.89 45.18
CA LYS A 519 30.11 58.04 45.93
C LYS A 519 28.69 58.64 45.84
N PRO A 520 27.69 57.91 45.32
CA PRO A 520 26.35 58.46 45.20
C PRO A 520 25.82 58.81 46.59
N VAL A 521 25.17 59.97 46.70
CA VAL A 521 24.56 60.43 47.94
C VAL A 521 23.39 59.51 48.27
N LEU A 522 23.60 58.60 49.22
CA LEU A 522 22.56 57.72 49.73
C LEU A 522 21.86 58.43 50.88
N PHE A 523 20.59 58.78 50.70
CA PHE A 523 19.75 59.24 51.80
C PHE A 523 19.16 58.00 52.50
N ASP A 524 19.36 57.90 53.82
CA ASP A 524 18.69 56.88 54.62
C ASP A 524 17.23 57.28 54.84
N VAL A 525 16.39 56.98 53.86
CA VAL A 525 14.96 57.34 53.88
C VAL A 525 14.21 56.53 54.95
N ALA A 526 14.76 55.40 55.42
CA ALA A 526 14.14 54.56 56.45
C ALA A 526 14.09 55.27 57.81
N PHE A 527 15.04 56.19 58.09
CA PHE A 527 15.02 56.99 59.31
C PHE A 527 13.75 57.88 59.42
N ASN A 528 13.17 58.32 58.29
CA ASN A 528 11.94 59.10 58.27
C ASN A 528 10.70 58.30 58.68
N TYR A 529 10.79 56.96 58.74
CA TYR A 529 9.68 56.08 59.12
C TYR A 529 9.81 55.59 60.58
N ILE A 530 10.81 56.05 61.32
CA ILE A 530 10.92 55.78 62.76
C ILE A 530 10.05 56.80 63.49
N ASP A 531 8.75 56.50 63.61
CA ASP A 531 7.84 57.23 64.48
C ASP A 531 7.88 56.63 65.90
N TYR A 532 8.24 57.47 66.88
CA TYR A 532 8.05 57.12 68.28
C TYR A 532 6.54 57.21 68.56
N ASN A 533 5.85 56.07 68.53
CA ASN A 533 4.43 55.99 68.89
C ASN A 533 4.20 56.57 70.29
N SER A 534 3.87 57.87 70.35
CA SER A 534 3.37 58.51 71.55
C SER A 534 1.99 57.93 71.80
N THR A 535 1.90 57.08 72.82
CA THR A 535 0.64 56.60 73.40
C THR A 535 -0.20 57.78 73.87
N THR A 536 -1.03 58.32 72.99
CA THR A 536 -2.24 59.04 73.38
C THR A 536 -3.31 58.86 72.32
N SER A 537 -4.19 57.91 72.60
CA SER A 537 -5.51 57.68 72.03
C SER A 537 -6.35 58.95 71.86
N GLY A 538 -6.97 59.16 70.70
CA GLY A 538 -7.98 60.21 70.52
C GLY A 538 -8.53 60.40 69.10
N ASN A 539 -9.47 59.54 68.73
CA ASN A 539 -10.56 59.71 67.75
C ASN A 539 -10.29 59.88 66.24
N ALA A 540 -11.06 59.07 65.51
CA ALA A 540 -11.12 58.90 64.07
C ALA A 540 -11.73 60.09 63.31
N GLY A 541 -11.27 60.26 62.07
CA GLY A 541 -11.90 61.07 61.03
C GLY A 541 -11.12 60.96 59.71
N GLU A 542 -11.72 60.25 58.75
CA GLU A 542 -11.48 60.20 57.29
C GLU A 542 -10.89 61.50 56.68
N SER A 543 -10.19 61.56 55.55
CA SER A 543 -10.01 60.71 54.36
C SER A 543 -8.88 61.32 53.51
N ASP A 544 -8.28 60.48 52.66
CA ASP A 544 -7.66 60.77 51.36
C ASP A 544 -6.81 62.05 51.13
N GLN A 545 -5.54 61.84 50.73
CA GLN A 545 -5.18 61.94 49.31
C GLN A 545 -3.71 61.53 49.05
N LYS A 546 -3.56 60.65 48.07
CA LYS A 546 -2.30 60.31 47.40
C LYS A 546 -1.57 61.58 46.94
N LYS A 547 -0.29 61.72 47.28
CA LYS A 547 0.65 62.53 46.51
C LYS A 547 1.72 61.62 45.91
N ALA A 548 1.55 61.37 44.61
CA ALA A 548 2.63 60.93 43.74
C ALA A 548 3.68 62.04 43.65
N GLY A 549 4.95 61.69 43.81
CA GLY A 549 6.12 62.51 43.46
C GLY A 549 7.08 61.60 42.70
N PHE A 550 7.13 61.65 41.37
CA PHE A 550 7.88 62.61 40.56
C PHE A 550 9.41 62.43 40.64
N PHE A 551 9.90 61.26 40.21
CA PHE A 551 11.29 61.10 39.76
C PHE A 551 11.34 60.20 38.53
N GLY A 552 10.82 60.76 37.43
CA GLY A 552 11.11 60.32 36.08
C GLY A 552 11.74 61.50 35.34
N LEU A 553 13.03 61.74 35.55
CA LEU A 553 13.89 62.53 34.68
C LEU A 553 15.30 62.41 35.25
N PHE A 554 16.18 61.65 34.61
CA PHE A 554 17.63 61.85 34.48
C PHE A 554 18.26 60.55 34.01
N GLY A 555 18.14 60.31 32.70
CA GLY A 555 19.11 59.57 31.93
C GLY A 555 19.82 60.54 31.01
N ARG A 556 21.14 60.67 31.18
CA ARG A 556 22.15 60.80 30.12
C ARG A 556 23.48 60.34 30.66
#